data_AF-A0A124DXP0-F1
#
_entry.id   AF-A0A124DXP0-F1
#
_cell.length_a   1.000
_cell.length_b   1.000
_cell.length_c   1.000
_cell.angle_alpha   90.00
_cell.angle_beta   90.00
_cell.angle_gamma   90.00
#
_symmetry.space_group_name_H-M   'P 1'
#
loop_
_entity.id
_entity.type
_entity.pdbx_description
1 polymer ?
#
loop_
_entity_poly.entity_id
_entity_poly.type
_entity_poly.pdbx_seq_one_letter_code
_entity_poly.pdbx_strand_id
1 'polypeptide(L)'
;MSFIVGKYLGLSIVLITIVAFGYGLMGGISGLIGNPLDVMTYLLFLAFSCGLVLLFLTLALFIGSLSRNRWQALTISVTVWFFAVIGWPTLLLSVLGLMPYLWVKPLLIILTLINPAELVRLFVVIKLGGGSILGPEYYQWVEWVQQPSGSWIFIGICLFWIACSVLAVYAIWERGRSHG
;
A
#
# COMPACT_ATOMS: atom_id res chain seq x y z
N MET A 1 10.55 10.38 -20.45
CA MET A 1 9.61 10.90 -19.43
C MET A 1 8.14 10.86 -19.88
N SER A 2 7.74 11.60 -20.93
CA SER A 2 6.30 11.81 -21.25
C SER A 2 5.46 10.55 -21.53
N PHE A 3 6.02 9.52 -22.20
CA PHE A 3 5.27 8.30 -22.52
C PHE A 3 4.96 7.43 -21.29
N ILE A 4 5.93 7.28 -20.38
CA ILE A 4 5.78 6.45 -19.16
C ILE A 4 4.83 7.14 -18.18
N VAL A 5 4.97 8.46 -18.00
CA VAL A 5 4.09 9.25 -17.15
C VAL A 5 2.65 9.23 -17.68
N GLY A 6 2.47 9.38 -19.00
CA GLY A 6 1.14 9.27 -19.63
C GLY A 6 0.49 7.90 -19.43
N LYS A 7 1.25 6.81 -19.60
CA LYS A 7 0.75 5.45 -19.36
C LYS A 7 0.39 5.21 -17.89
N TYR A 8 1.23 5.68 -16.96
CA TYR A 8 0.96 5.57 -15.53
C TYR A 8 -0.30 6.34 -15.12
N LEU A 9 -0.45 7.59 -15.57
CA LEU A 9 -1.62 8.41 -15.29
C LEU A 9 -2.90 7.78 -15.88
N GLY A 10 -2.84 7.30 -17.13
CA GLY A 10 -3.98 6.63 -17.76
C GLY A 10 -4.44 5.39 -16.99
N LEU A 11 -3.51 4.51 -16.62
CA LEU A 11 -3.84 3.32 -15.83
C LEU A 11 -4.31 3.67 -14.41
N SER A 12 -3.72 4.69 -13.79
CA SER A 12 -4.13 5.17 -12.47
C SER A 12 -5.56 5.67 -12.48
N ILE A 13 -5.94 6.52 -13.45
CA ILE A 13 -7.30 7.06 -13.57
C ILE A 13 -8.31 5.94 -13.76
N VAL A 14 -8.03 4.98 -14.64
CA VAL A 14 -8.91 3.83 -14.87
C VAL A 14 -9.11 3.03 -13.59
N LEU A 15 -8.03 2.68 -12.89
CA LEU A 15 -8.12 1.87 -11.67
C LEU A 15 -8.81 2.62 -10.52
N ILE A 16 -8.53 3.92 -10.35
CA ILE A 16 -9.21 4.76 -9.37
C ILE A 16 -10.70 4.84 -9.69
N THR A 17 -11.08 4.96 -10.96
CA THR A 17 -12.49 5.00 -11.37
C THR A 17 -13.19 3.69 -11.03
N ILE A 18 -12.56 2.54 -11.29
CA ILE A 18 -13.09 1.22 -10.95
C ILE A 18 -13.30 1.09 -9.43
N VAL A 19 -12.31 1.52 -8.63
CA VAL A 19 -12.39 1.49 -7.17
C VAL A 19 -13.47 2.42 -6.65
N ALA A 20 -13.50 3.66 -7.14
CA ALA A 20 -14.51 4.65 -6.77
C ALA A 20 -15.92 4.18 -7.11
N PHE A 21 -16.09 3.54 -8.26
CA PHE A 21 -17.37 2.96 -8.66
C PHE A 21 -17.77 1.76 -7.79
N GLY A 22 -16.83 0.85 -7.51
CA GLY A 22 -17.08 -0.33 -6.66
C GLY A 22 -17.45 0.05 -5.23
N TYR A 23 -16.70 0.98 -4.63
CA TYR A 23 -17.09 1.56 -3.35
C TYR A 23 -18.43 2.26 -3.50
N GLY A 24 -18.59 3.20 -4.43
CA GLY A 24 -19.80 4.03 -4.58
C GLY A 24 -21.09 3.21 -4.71
N LEU A 25 -21.06 2.11 -5.46
CA LEU A 25 -22.16 1.13 -5.52
C LEU A 25 -22.47 0.53 -4.14
N MET A 26 -21.44 0.06 -3.44
CA MET A 26 -21.60 -0.51 -2.09
C MET A 26 -22.12 0.53 -1.08
N GLY A 27 -21.69 1.78 -1.20
CA GLY A 27 -22.19 2.90 -0.39
C GLY A 27 -23.67 3.18 -0.63
N GLY A 28 -24.09 3.19 -1.91
CA GLY A 28 -25.49 3.33 -2.29
C GLY A 28 -26.37 2.19 -1.76
N ILE A 29 -25.90 0.93 -1.88
CA ILE A 29 -26.60 -0.24 -1.36
C ILE A 29 -26.69 -0.20 0.16
N SER A 30 -25.61 0.17 0.86
CA SER A 30 -25.59 0.31 2.32
C SER A 30 -26.59 1.35 2.82
N GLY A 31 -26.72 2.47 2.10
CA GLY A 31 -27.71 3.51 2.40
C GLY A 31 -29.16 3.04 2.23
N LEU A 32 -29.44 2.19 1.24
CA LEU A 32 -30.77 1.61 1.02
C LEU A 32 -31.16 0.54 2.06
N ILE A 33 -30.18 -0.20 2.58
CA ILE A 33 -30.40 -1.26 3.59
C ILE A 33 -30.54 -0.68 5.01
N GLY A 34 -30.28 0.62 5.20
CA GLY A 34 -30.42 1.28 6.51
C GLY A 34 -29.29 0.94 7.50
N ASN A 35 -28.15 0.44 7.00
CA ASN A 35 -26.90 0.40 7.75
C ASN A 35 -26.03 1.58 7.30
N PRO A 36 -26.22 2.79 7.88
CA PRO A 36 -25.31 3.89 7.60
C PRO A 36 -23.95 3.55 8.20
N LEU A 37 -23.06 3.04 7.36
CA LEU A 37 -21.64 3.04 7.68
C LEU A 37 -21.23 4.49 7.91
N ASP A 38 -20.43 4.71 8.96
CA ASP A 38 -19.89 6.03 9.23
C ASP A 38 -19.18 6.58 7.98
N VAL A 39 -19.60 7.77 7.54
CA VAL A 39 -19.14 8.37 6.27
C VAL A 39 -17.63 8.56 6.29
N MET A 40 -17.07 8.90 7.45
CA MET A 40 -15.64 9.10 7.61
C MET A 40 -14.87 7.77 7.47
N THR A 41 -15.34 6.71 8.12
CA THR A 41 -14.81 5.35 7.97
C THR A 41 -14.80 4.89 6.52
N TYR A 42 -15.90 5.10 5.81
CA TYR A 42 -16.04 4.71 4.42
C TYR A 42 -15.10 5.52 3.49
N LEU A 43 -14.98 6.83 3.71
CA LEU A 43 -14.08 7.70 2.96
C LEU A 43 -12.61 7.33 3.18
N LEU A 44 -12.25 6.94 4.42
CA LEU A 44 -10.92 6.43 4.73
C LEU A 44 -10.64 5.14 3.95
N PHE A 45 -11.54 4.15 3.96
CA PHE A 45 -11.37 2.93 3.18
C PHE A 45 -11.17 3.19 1.68
N LEU A 46 -11.94 4.12 1.11
CA LEU A 46 -11.79 4.54 -0.28
C LEU A 46 -10.40 5.14 -0.54
N ALA A 47 -9.97 6.08 0.30
CA ALA A 47 -8.68 6.74 0.17
C ALA A 47 -7.51 5.75 0.28
N PHE A 48 -7.55 4.83 1.24
CA PHE A 48 -6.53 3.79 1.41
C PHE A 48 -6.52 2.78 0.25
N SER A 49 -7.69 2.39 -0.25
CA SER A 49 -7.80 1.51 -1.41
C SER A 49 -7.17 2.15 -2.66
N CYS A 50 -7.44 3.43 -2.88
CA CYS A 50 -6.82 4.22 -3.94
C CYS A 50 -5.29 4.27 -3.79
N GLY A 51 -4.79 4.54 -2.58
CA GLY A 51 -3.35 4.56 -2.28
C GLY A 51 -2.68 3.20 -2.55
N LEU A 52 -3.28 2.10 -2.09
CA LEU A 52 -2.79 0.74 -2.34
C LEU A 52 -2.72 0.43 -3.84
N VAL A 53 -3.75 0.79 -4.59
CA VAL A 53 -3.80 0.58 -6.05
C VAL A 53 -2.68 1.35 -6.74
N LEU A 54 -2.44 2.60 -6.36
CA LEU A 54 -1.34 3.39 -6.92
C LEU A 54 0.03 2.80 -6.60
N LEU A 55 0.24 2.34 -5.35
CA LEU A 55 1.47 1.69 -4.91
C LEU A 55 1.74 0.41 -5.71
N PHE A 56 0.77 -0.51 -5.76
CA PHE A 56 0.93 -1.76 -6.50
C PHE A 56 1.01 -1.55 -8.01
N LEU A 57 0.38 -0.52 -8.56
CA LEU A 57 0.54 -0.15 -9.97
C LEU A 57 1.99 0.25 -10.29
N THR A 58 2.62 1.09 -9.44
CA THR A 58 4.04 1.45 -9.65
C THR A 58 4.95 0.23 -9.57
N LEU A 59 4.67 -0.69 -8.64
CA LEU A 59 5.44 -1.91 -8.44
C LEU A 59 5.28 -2.88 -9.62
N ALA A 60 4.05 -3.03 -10.14
CA ALA A 60 3.78 -3.82 -11.33
C ALA A 60 4.44 -3.24 -12.59
N LEU A 61 4.49 -1.91 -12.74
CA LEU A 61 5.24 -1.27 -13.82
C LEU A 61 6.75 -1.50 -13.70
N PHE A 62 7.29 -1.45 -12.49
CA PHE A 62 8.69 -1.77 -12.22
C PHE A 62 9.04 -3.20 -12.60
N ILE A 63 8.27 -4.17 -12.12
CA ILE A 63 8.44 -5.60 -12.45
C ILE A 63 8.26 -5.82 -13.96
N GLY A 64 7.27 -5.16 -14.57
CA GLY A 64 7.01 -5.24 -16.00
C GLY A 64 8.13 -4.67 -16.86
N SER A 65 8.85 -3.65 -16.39
CA SER A 65 10.00 -3.06 -17.09
C SER A 65 11.24 -3.98 -17.08
N LEU A 66 11.39 -4.81 -16.05
CA LEU A 66 12.50 -5.76 -15.91
C LEU A 66 12.20 -7.11 -16.57
N SER A 67 10.93 -7.41 -16.80
CA SER A 67 10.49 -8.72 -17.31
C SER A 67 10.65 -8.84 -18.82
N ARG A 68 11.16 -10.00 -19.25
CA ARG A 68 11.38 -10.29 -20.68
C ARG A 68 10.09 -10.63 -21.43
N ASN A 69 9.10 -11.18 -20.71
CA ASN A 69 7.80 -11.63 -21.24
C ASN A 69 6.62 -11.09 -20.43
N ARG A 70 5.49 -10.84 -21.10
CA ARG A 70 4.25 -10.36 -20.46
C ARG A 70 3.71 -11.31 -19.40
N TRP A 71 3.76 -12.61 -19.67
CA TRP A 71 3.37 -13.66 -18.72
C TRP A 71 4.26 -13.68 -17.48
N GLN A 72 5.57 -13.53 -17.66
CA GLN A 72 6.52 -13.46 -16.54
C GLN A 72 6.25 -12.23 -15.67
N ALA A 73 6.00 -11.06 -16.28
CA ALA A 73 5.64 -9.85 -15.55
C ALA A 73 4.38 -10.04 -14.69
N LEU A 74 3.36 -10.70 -15.25
CA LEU A 74 2.12 -10.99 -14.55
C LEU A 74 2.36 -11.93 -13.36
N THR A 75 3.03 -13.07 -13.57
CA THR A 75 3.29 -14.04 -12.51
C THR A 75 4.09 -13.43 -11.37
N ILE A 76 5.19 -12.72 -11.68
CA ILE A 76 6.03 -12.09 -10.64
C ILE A 76 5.24 -11.02 -9.88
N SER A 77 4.45 -10.19 -10.57
CA SER A 77 3.65 -9.15 -9.91
C SER A 77 2.62 -9.75 -8.95
N VAL A 78 1.94 -10.83 -9.36
CA VAL A 78 0.97 -11.53 -8.51
C VAL A 78 1.64 -12.20 -7.32
N THR A 79 2.80 -12.86 -7.52
CA THR A 79 3.56 -13.47 -6.42
C THR A 79 4.02 -12.43 -5.41
N VAL A 80 4.55 -11.29 -5.87
CA VAL A 80 4.99 -10.19 -4.99
C VAL A 80 3.80 -9.60 -4.24
N TRP A 81 2.67 -9.39 -4.90
CA TRP A 81 1.44 -8.93 -4.25
C TRP A 81 0.98 -9.91 -3.16
N PHE A 82 0.93 -11.20 -3.46
CA PHE A 82 0.48 -12.23 -2.52
C PHE A 82 1.40 -12.28 -1.29
N PHE A 83 2.71 -12.25 -1.52
CA PHE A 83 3.69 -12.25 -0.42
C PHE A 83 3.59 -10.95 0.40
N ALA A 84 3.48 -9.80 -0.23
CA ALA A 84 3.38 -8.51 0.45
C ALA A 84 2.08 -8.35 1.26
N VAL A 85 0.94 -8.84 0.76
CA VAL A 85 -0.35 -8.64 1.43
C VAL A 85 -0.66 -9.74 2.44
N ILE A 86 -0.37 -11.00 2.09
CA ILE A 86 -0.79 -12.17 2.88
C ILE A 86 0.38 -12.79 3.64
N GLY A 87 1.53 -12.96 2.98
CA GLY A 87 2.71 -13.57 3.59
C GLY A 87 3.43 -12.67 4.59
N TRP A 88 3.38 -11.36 4.38
CA TRP A 88 4.14 -10.40 5.18
C TRP A 88 3.65 -10.27 6.63
N PRO A 89 2.34 -10.16 6.93
CA PRO A 89 1.87 -10.09 8.31
C PRO A 89 2.27 -11.32 9.14
N THR A 90 2.19 -12.51 8.56
CA THR A 90 2.54 -13.75 9.26
C THR A 90 4.04 -13.84 9.50
N LEU A 91 4.86 -13.52 8.49
CA LEU A 91 6.31 -13.43 8.65
C LEU A 91 6.71 -12.40 9.70
N LEU A 92 6.09 -11.22 9.69
CA LEU A 92 6.36 -10.17 10.65
C LEU A 92 6.09 -10.67 12.07
N LEU A 93 4.92 -11.28 12.32
CA LEU A 93 4.58 -11.85 13.63
C LEU A 93 5.53 -12.98 14.04
N SER A 94 5.89 -13.88 13.13
CA SER A 94 6.84 -14.96 13.41
C SER A 94 8.24 -14.44 13.75
N VAL A 95 8.74 -13.43 13.02
CA VAL A 95 10.06 -12.83 13.28
C VAL A 95 10.05 -12.07 14.60
N LEU A 96 9.01 -11.28 14.87
CA LEU A 96 8.87 -10.56 16.14
C LEU A 96 8.76 -11.51 17.33
N GLY A 97 8.05 -12.63 17.18
CA GLY A 97 7.89 -13.63 18.24
C GLY A 97 9.17 -14.37 18.64
N LEU A 98 10.21 -14.33 17.80
CA LEU A 98 11.52 -14.96 18.05
C LEU A 98 12.57 -13.96 18.56
N MET A 99 12.27 -12.65 18.56
CA MET A 99 13.24 -11.61 18.88
C MET A 99 13.19 -11.16 20.34
N PRO A 100 14.34 -10.75 20.94
CA PRO A 100 14.35 -10.14 22.26
C PRO A 100 13.56 -8.83 22.29
N TYR A 101 12.89 -8.56 23.40
CA TYR A 101 11.98 -7.41 23.58
C TYR A 101 12.57 -6.04 23.18
N LEU A 102 13.90 -5.89 23.31
CA LEU A 102 14.60 -4.66 22.93
C LEU A 102 14.62 -4.39 21.42
N TRP A 103 14.62 -5.44 20.60
CA TRP A 103 14.70 -5.37 19.14
C TRP A 103 13.34 -5.37 18.44
N VAL A 104 12.28 -5.74 19.15
CA VAL A 104 10.92 -5.82 18.59
C VAL A 104 10.48 -4.48 17.98
N LYS A 105 10.69 -3.38 18.70
CA LYS A 105 10.29 -2.03 18.26
C LYS A 105 10.98 -1.54 16.97
N PRO A 106 12.33 -1.49 16.89
CA PRO A 106 12.99 -1.02 15.67
C PRO A 106 12.72 -1.95 14.49
N LEU A 107 12.65 -3.26 14.73
CA LEU A 107 12.40 -4.23 13.67
C LEU A 107 10.98 -4.10 13.10
N LEU A 108 9.98 -3.91 13.97
CA LEU A 108 8.60 -3.65 13.56
C LEU A 108 8.54 -2.42 12.65
N ILE A 109 9.17 -1.31 13.04
CA ILE A 109 9.19 -0.08 12.22
C ILE A 109 9.83 -0.34 10.84
N ILE A 110 10.98 -1.01 10.80
CA ILE A 110 11.71 -1.29 9.55
C ILE A 110 10.90 -2.23 8.65
N LEU A 111 10.37 -3.33 9.21
CA LEU A 111 9.57 -4.33 8.50
C LEU A 111 8.21 -3.78 8.03
N THR A 112 7.67 -2.78 8.72
CA THR A 112 6.46 -2.09 8.25
C THR A 112 6.79 -1.08 7.15
N LEU A 113 7.91 -0.35 7.24
CA LEU A 113 8.30 0.65 6.23
C LEU A 113 8.74 0.03 4.90
N ILE A 114 9.33 -1.17 4.93
CA ILE A 114 9.75 -1.88 3.71
C ILE A 114 8.56 -2.39 2.89
N ASN A 115 7.40 -2.60 3.53
CA ASN A 115 6.19 -3.03 2.85
C ASN A 115 5.10 -1.98 2.98
N PRO A 116 4.91 -1.11 1.97
CA PRO A 116 3.94 -0.04 2.05
C PRO A 116 2.50 -0.57 2.12
N ALA A 117 2.23 -1.80 1.68
CA ALA A 117 0.92 -2.41 1.81
C ALA A 117 0.57 -2.72 3.27
N GLU A 118 1.55 -3.21 4.03
CA GLU A 118 1.40 -3.47 5.46
C GLU A 118 1.20 -2.17 6.22
N LEU A 119 1.96 -1.13 5.87
CA LEU A 119 1.84 0.19 6.49
C LEU A 119 0.43 0.79 6.26
N VAL A 120 -0.10 0.72 5.04
CA VAL A 120 -1.48 1.14 4.73
C VAL A 120 -2.48 0.34 5.55
N ARG A 121 -2.32 -0.99 5.62
CA ARG A 121 -3.21 -1.88 6.36
C ARG A 121 -3.23 -1.56 7.85
N LEU A 122 -2.06 -1.45 8.49
CA LEU A 122 -1.95 -1.12 9.91
C LEU A 122 -2.59 0.23 10.21
N PHE A 123 -2.35 1.24 9.38
CA PHE A 123 -2.92 2.56 9.56
C PHE A 123 -4.45 2.55 9.47
N VAL A 124 -5.03 1.84 8.49
CA VAL A 124 -6.48 1.65 8.35
C VAL A 124 -7.06 0.99 9.59
N VAL A 125 -6.53 -0.16 10.00
CA VAL A 125 -7.06 -0.94 11.13
C VAL A 125 -7.02 -0.12 12.42
N ILE A 126 -5.94 0.63 12.65
CA ILE A 126 -5.80 1.48 13.83
C ILE A 126 -6.80 2.64 13.79
N LYS A 127 -6.97 3.33 12.65
CA LYS A 127 -7.94 4.42 12.51
C LYS A 127 -9.39 3.97 12.69
N LEU A 128 -9.68 2.71 12.41
CA LEU A 128 -11.01 2.10 12.60
C LEU A 128 -11.25 1.56 14.02
N GLY A 129 -10.32 1.79 14.95
CA GLY A 129 -10.44 1.33 16.34
C GLY A 129 -10.02 -0.11 16.57
N GLY A 130 -9.47 -0.80 15.56
CA GLY A 130 -8.94 -2.17 15.67
C GLY A 130 -7.55 -2.27 16.30
N GLY A 131 -6.99 -1.15 16.80
CA GLY A 131 -5.63 -1.09 17.36
C GLY A 131 -5.37 -2.07 18.51
N SER A 132 -6.40 -2.40 19.30
CA SER A 132 -6.32 -3.33 20.43
C SER A 132 -6.08 -4.79 20.03
N ILE A 133 -6.37 -5.14 18.77
CA ILE A 133 -6.23 -6.51 18.24
C ILE A 133 -4.78 -6.81 17.83
N LEU A 134 -3.96 -5.76 17.60
CA LEU A 134 -2.58 -5.93 17.13
C LEU A 134 -1.58 -6.36 18.20
N GLY A 135 -1.96 -6.28 19.48
CA GLY A 135 -1.11 -6.63 20.62
C GLY A 135 -0.24 -5.48 21.15
N PRO A 136 0.45 -5.68 22.30
CA PRO A 136 1.10 -4.60 23.05
C PRO A 136 2.22 -3.88 22.30
N GLU A 137 2.89 -4.60 21.39
CA GLU A 137 4.01 -4.09 20.59
C GLU A 137 3.60 -2.94 19.67
N TYR A 138 2.30 -2.83 19.35
CA TYR A 138 1.75 -1.80 18.48
C TYR A 138 1.16 -0.60 19.23
N TYR A 139 1.17 -0.56 20.57
CA TYR A 139 0.52 0.54 21.31
C TYR A 139 1.10 1.92 20.97
N GLN A 140 2.43 2.02 20.81
CA GLN A 140 3.05 3.30 20.40
C GLN A 140 2.67 3.70 18.96
N TRP A 141 2.46 2.72 18.08
CA TRP A 141 1.92 2.96 16.74
C TRP A 141 0.48 3.43 16.80
N VAL A 142 -0.33 2.87 17.69
CA VAL A 142 -1.72 3.28 17.91
C VAL A 142 -1.78 4.74 18.35
N GLU A 143 -0.98 5.13 19.35
CA GLU A 143 -0.91 6.52 19.82
C GLU A 143 -0.46 7.48 18.71
N TRP A 144 0.57 7.11 17.94
CA TRP A 144 1.08 7.95 16.86
C TRP A 144 0.10 8.11 15.70
N VAL A 145 -0.55 7.01 15.27
CA VAL A 145 -1.55 7.03 14.19
C VAL A 145 -2.79 7.81 14.61
N GLN A 146 -3.17 7.80 15.89
CA GLN A 146 -4.32 8.57 16.38
C GLN A 146 -4.07 10.08 16.32
N GLN A 147 -2.82 10.54 16.41
CA GLN A 147 -2.50 11.96 16.28
C GLN A 147 -2.74 12.49 14.86
N PRO A 148 -3.16 13.76 14.69
CA PRO A 148 -3.32 14.39 13.37
C PRO A 148 -2.03 14.41 12.54
N SER A 149 -0.87 14.53 13.20
CA SER A 149 0.47 14.47 12.61
C SER A 149 0.77 13.13 11.92
N GLY A 150 0.25 12.02 12.45
CA GLY A 150 0.45 10.68 11.89
C GLY A 150 -0.12 10.54 10.47
N SER A 151 -1.27 11.17 10.20
CA SER A 151 -1.87 11.16 8.85
C SER A 151 -1.02 11.89 7.81
N TRP A 152 -0.40 13.01 8.16
CA TRP A 152 0.46 13.76 7.24
C TRP A 152 1.74 13.00 6.92
N ILE A 153 2.36 12.39 7.95
CA ILE A 153 3.59 11.61 7.78
C ILE A 153 3.30 10.34 6.95
N PHE A 154 2.15 9.70 7.17
CA PHE A 154 1.69 8.57 6.36
C PHE A 154 1.59 8.93 4.87
N ILE A 155 0.95 10.05 4.55
CA ILE A 155 0.84 10.53 3.16
C ILE A 155 2.24 10.79 2.59
N GLY A 156 3.13 11.40 3.37
CA GLY A 156 4.52 11.61 2.99
C GLY A 156 5.26 10.30 2.65
N ILE A 157 5.09 9.25 3.46
CA ILE A 157 5.70 7.94 3.23
C ILE A 157 5.13 7.28 1.96
N CYS A 158 3.81 7.35 1.75
CA CYS A 158 3.19 6.83 0.53
C CYS A 158 3.69 7.57 -0.72
N LEU A 159 3.77 8.90 -0.67
CA LEU A 159 4.32 9.71 -1.77
C LEU A 159 5.79 9.41 -2.02
N PHE A 160 6.58 9.25 -0.97
CA PHE A 160 7.98 8.87 -1.08
C PHE A 160 8.13 7.50 -1.75
N TRP A 161 7.32 6.51 -1.37
CA TRP A 161 7.30 5.21 -2.02
C TRP A 161 6.94 5.29 -3.51
N ILE A 162 5.88 6.03 -3.84
CA ILE A 162 5.47 6.26 -5.24
C ILE A 162 6.62 6.92 -6.02
N ALA A 163 7.23 7.97 -5.47
CA ALA A 163 8.35 8.67 -6.10
C ALA A 163 9.57 7.75 -6.29
N CYS A 164 9.97 6.99 -5.27
CA CYS A 164 11.05 6.01 -5.35
C CYS A 164 10.79 4.95 -6.43
N SER A 165 9.59 4.38 -6.49
CA SER A 165 9.24 3.39 -7.51
C SER A 165 9.23 3.98 -8.93
N VAL A 166 8.72 5.20 -9.10
CA VAL A 166 8.74 5.90 -10.41
C VAL A 166 10.17 6.24 -10.84
N LEU A 167 11.01 6.71 -9.93
CA LEU A 167 12.43 6.98 -10.20
C LEU A 167 13.20 5.70 -10.55
N ALA A 168 12.91 4.59 -9.87
CA ALA A 168 13.51 3.30 -10.18
C ALA A 168 13.14 2.80 -11.58
N VAL A 169 11.87 2.97 -12.00
CA VAL A 169 11.43 2.70 -13.38
C VAL A 169 12.18 3.58 -14.37
N TYR A 170 12.34 4.87 -14.06
CA TYR A 170 13.06 5.80 -14.92
C TYR A 170 14.53 5.40 -15.10
N ALA A 171 15.23 5.06 -14.02
CA ALA A 171 16.63 4.67 -14.04
C ALA A 171 16.87 3.37 -14.84
N ILE A 172 15.97 2.38 -14.75
CA ILE A 172 16.06 1.16 -15.55
C ILE A 172 15.89 1.48 -17.05
N TRP A 173 14.98 2.39 -17.38
CA TRP A 173 14.70 2.76 -18.76
C TRP A 173 15.84 3.58 -19.40
N GLU A 174 16.48 4.47 -18.64
CA GLU A 174 17.70 5.18 -19.10
C GLU A 174 18.88 4.24 -19.35
N ARG A 175 19.08 3.23 -18.48
CA ARG A 175 20.13 2.21 -18.68
C ARG A 175 19.90 1.34 -19.92
N GLY A 176 18.64 1.10 -20.27
CA GLY A 176 18.27 0.39 -21.51
C GLY A 176 18.57 1.16 -22.79
N ARG A 177 18.65 2.50 -22.72
CA ARG A 177 18.93 3.37 -23.88
C ARG A 177 20.43 3.61 -24.12
N SER A 178 21.29 3.31 -23.14
CA SER A 178 22.75 3.45 -23.27
C SER A 178 23.44 2.23 -23.91
N HIS A 179 22.73 1.10 -24.08
CA HIS A 179 23.25 -0.12 -24.72
C HIS A 179 22.57 -0.42 -26.07
N GLY A 180 21.88 0.57 -26.66
CA GLY A 180 21.24 0.49 -27.97
C GLY A 180 21.92 1.40 -28.98
#